data_AF-A0A8S2YYB3-F1
#
_entry.id   AF-A0A8S2YYB3-F1
#
_cell.length_a   1.000
_cell.length_b   1.000
_cell.length_c   1.000
_cell.angle_alpha   90.00
_cell.angle_beta   90.00
_cell.angle_gamma   90.00
#
_symmetry.space_group_name_H-M   'P 1'
#
loop_
_entity.id
_entity.type
_entity.pdbx_description
1 polymer ?
#
loop_
_entity_poly.entity_id
_entity_poly.type
_entity_poly.pdbx_seq_one_letter_code
_entity_poly.pdbx_strand_id
1 'polypeptide(L)' 'MLICDLIDAIKPGSIQYNLLKTSGTPEAKMDNALYAISMSRKSGARIYALPEDIVETK' A
#
# COMPACT_ATOMS: atom_id res chain seq x y z
N MET A 1 5.13 3.52 -4.76
CA MET A 1 5.13 2.28 -3.94
C MET A 1 4.43 1.26 -4.80
N LEU A 2 5.14 0.22 -5.25
CA LEU A 2 4.74 -0.63 -6.38
C LEU A 2 3.30 -1.16 -6.26
N ILE A 3 2.90 -1.56 -5.05
CA ILE A 3 1.56 -2.11 -4.78
C ILE A 3 0.47 -1.06 -5.02
N CYS A 4 0.65 0.18 -4.57
CA CYS A 4 -0.29 1.26 -4.82
C CYS A 4 -0.39 1.58 -6.32
N ASP A 5 0.75 1.62 -7.00
CA ASP A 5 0.81 1.93 -8.44
C ASP A 5 0.08 0.84 -9.25
N LEU A 6 0.20 -0.43 -8.84
CA LEU A 6 -0.52 -1.54 -9.44
C LEU A 6 -2.04 -1.46 -9.20
N ILE A 7 -2.47 -1.11 -7.98
CA ILE A 7 -3.90 -0.95 -7.66
C ILE A 7 -4.51 0.20 -8.49
N ASP A 8 -3.80 1.33 -8.58
CA ASP A 8 -4.29 2.48 -9.36
C ASP A 8 -4.35 2.16 -10.86
N ALA A 9 -3.41 1.37 -11.39
CA ALA A 9 -3.47 0.88 -12.76
C ALA A 9 -4.68 -0.04 -13.02
N ILE A 10 -5.10 -0.84 -12.03
CA ILE A 10 -6.29 -1.71 -12.13
C ILE A 10 -7.57 -0.88 -12.01
N LYS A 11 -7.61 0.07 -11.08
CA LYS A 11 -8.77 0.92 -10.82
C LYS A 11 -8.33 2.37 -10.60
N PRO A 12 -8.29 3.17 -11.68
CA PRO A 12 -7.82 4.55 -11.61
C PRO A 12 -8.58 5.38 -10.58
N GLY A 13 -7.85 6.14 -9.77
CA GLY A 13 -8.41 6.99 -8.72
C GLY A 13 -8.74 6.25 -7.43
N SER A 14 -8.32 5.00 -7.28
CA SER A 14 -8.49 4.24 -6.04
C SER A 14 -7.47 4.62 -4.97
N ILE A 15 -6.31 5.13 -5.37
CA ILE A 15 -5.22 5.48 -4.48
C ILE A 15 -5.14 6.99 -4.28
N GLN A 16 -5.07 7.41 -3.03
CA GLN A 16 -4.79 8.80 -2.67
C GLN A 16 -3.32 8.94 -2.28
N TYR A 17 -2.50 9.28 -3.26
CA TYR A 17 -1.05 9.43 -3.11
C TYR A 17 -0.64 10.46 -2.04
N ASN A 18 -1.51 11.43 -1.71
CA ASN A 18 -1.26 12.40 -0.65
C ASN A 18 -1.17 11.79 0.76
N LEU A 19 -1.72 10.59 0.98
CA LEU A 19 -1.58 9.88 2.26
C LEU A 19 -0.28 9.06 2.35
N LEU A 20 0.43 8.86 1.24
CA LEU A 20 1.68 8.10 1.26
C LEU A 20 2.79 8.95 1.88
N LYS A 21 3.36 8.44 2.95
CA LYS A 21 4.48 9.08 3.65
C LYS A 21 5.78 8.74 2.93
N THR A 22 6.48 9.74 2.40
CA THR A 22 7.79 9.58 1.75
C THR A 22 8.96 9.61 2.72
N SER A 23 8.72 9.92 3.99
CA SER A 23 9.73 9.82 5.05
C SER A 23 10.19 8.36 5.15
N GLY A 24 11.48 8.08 4.96
CA GLY A 24 12.03 6.72 4.98
C GLY A 24 12.06 6.05 6.36
N THR A 25 11.28 6.54 7.32
CA THR A 25 11.22 6.01 8.69
C THR A 25 10.46 4.67 8.71
N PRO A 26 10.79 3.77 9.67
CA PRO A 26 10.10 2.48 9.79
C PRO A 26 8.58 2.63 9.96
N GLU A 27 8.14 3.59 10.77
CA GLU A 27 6.71 3.85 10.99
C GLU A 27 6.01 4.32 9.72
N ALA A 28 6.65 5.15 8.91
CA ALA A 28 6.07 5.61 7.65
C ALA A 28 5.96 4.47 6.63
N LYS A 29 6.94 3.55 6.58
CA LYS A 29 6.84 2.34 5.75
C LYS A 29 5.68 1.45 6.21
N MET A 30 5.52 1.28 7.53
CA MET A 30 4.44 0.49 8.12
C MET A 30 3.06 1.09 7.81
N ASP A 31 2.91 2.40 7.95
CA ASP A 31 1.68 3.11 7.59
C ASP A 31 1.34 2.96 6.10
N ASN A 32 2.33 3.08 5.23
CA ASN A 32 2.14 2.88 3.80
C ASN A 32 1.74 1.43 3.46
N ALA A 33 2.34 0.44 4.13
CA ALA A 33 1.99 -0.97 3.95
C ALA A 33 0.54 -1.26 4.40
N LEU A 34 0.13 -0.76 5.56
CA LEU A 34 -1.25 -0.85 6.05
C LEU A 34 -2.23 -0.18 5.08
N TYR A 35 -1.87 0.97 4.54
CA TYR A 35 -2.66 1.70 3.56
C TYR A 35 -2.82 0.90 2.26
N ALA A 36 -1.73 0.34 1.71
CA ALA A 36 -1.78 -0.51 0.53
C ALA A 36 -2.68 -1.74 0.71
N ILE A 37 -2.58 -2.43 1.85
CA ILE A 37 -3.42 -3.60 2.13
C ILE A 37 -4.89 -3.21 2.17
N SER A 38 -5.21 -2.12 2.87
CA SER A 38 -6.57 -1.59 2.99
C SER A 38 -7.14 -1.25 1.62
N MET A 39 -6.35 -0.59 0.77
CA MET A 39 -6.78 -0.21 -0.57
C MET A 39 -6.93 -1.39 -1.52
N SER A 40 -6.05 -2.38 -1.43
CA SER A 40 -6.15 -3.61 -2.21
C SER A 40 -7.42 -4.38 -1.86
N ARG A 41 -7.73 -4.52 -0.56
CA ARG A 41 -8.95 -5.18 -0.08
C ARG A 41 -10.20 -4.43 -0.53
N LYS A 42 -10.19 -3.09 -0.45
CA LYS A 42 -11.27 -2.23 -0.96
C LYS A 42 -11.46 -2.37 -2.48
N SER A 43 -10.40 -2.70 -3.21
CA SER A 43 -10.45 -2.99 -4.65
C SER A 43 -10.90 -4.42 -4.96
N GLY A 44 -11.17 -5.24 -3.94
CA GLY A 44 -11.66 -6.62 -4.08
C GLY A 44 -10.56 -7.69 -4.05
N ALA A 45 -9.30 -7.31 -3.83
CA ALA A 45 -8.20 -8.27 -3.74
C ALA A 45 -8.21 -9.00 -2.38
N ARG A 46 -8.03 -10.32 -2.40
CA ARG A 46 -7.83 -11.12 -1.18
C ARG A 46 -6.35 -11.14 -0.81
N ILE A 47 -5.99 -10.34 0.19
CA ILE A 47 -4.63 -10.28 0.74
C ILE A 47 -4.51 -11.08 2.02
N TYR A 48 -3.52 -11.97 2.03
CA TYR A 48 -3.08 -12.77 3.17
C TYR A 48 -1.71 -12.34 3.72
N ALA A 49 -1.00 -11.46 3.03
CA ALA A 49 0.28 -10.91 3.49
C ALA A 49 0.10 -10.00 4.71
N LEU A 50 1.08 -10.01 5.60
CA LEU A 50 1.17 -9.09 6.72
C LEU A 50 1.77 -7.75 6.24
N PRO A 51 1.47 -6.64 6.94
CA PRO A 51 2.11 -5.35 6.65
C PRO A 51 3.64 -5.44 6.76
N GLU A 52 4.15 -6.26 7.68
CA GLU A 52 5.57 -6.50 7.90
C GLU A 52 6.24 -7.09 6.65
N ASP A 53 5.60 -8.07 6.01
CA ASP A 53 6.09 -8.68 4.76
C ASP A 53 6.25 -7.63 3.64
N ILE A 54 5.35 -6.64 3.60
CA ILE A 54 5.37 -5.55 2.62
C ILE A 54 6.46 -4.51 2.93
N VAL A 55 6.72 -4.24 4.21
CA VAL A 55 7.78 -3.31 4.64
C VAL A 55 9.17 -3.91 4.42
N GLU A 56 9.30 -5.24 4.58
CA GLU A 56 10.54 -5.97 4.39
C GLU A 56 10.89 -6.20 2.91
N THR A 57 9.87 -6.22 2.03
CA THR A 57 10.09 -6.29 0.59
C THR A 57 10.68 -4.97 0.08
N LYS A 58 11.94 -5.04 -0.39
CA LYS A 58 12.71 -3.92 -0.95
C LYS A 58 12.15 -3.39 -2.26
#